data_AF-A0AAV9C314-F1
#
_entry.id   AF-A0AAV9C314-F1
#
_cell.length_a   1.000
_cell.length_b   1.000
_cell.length_c   1.000
_cell.angle_alpha   90.00
_cell.angle_beta   90.00
_cell.angle_gamma   90.00
#
_symmetry.space_group_name_H-M   'P 1'
#
loop_
_entity.id
_entity.type
_entity.pdbx_description
1 polymer ?
#
loop_
_entity_poly.entity_id
_entity_poly.type
_entity_poly.pdbx_seq_one_letter_code
_entity_poly.pdbx_strand_id
1 'polypeptide(L)' 'MEITKRGVACVLLLVAVACAFIGPSLVRMSCSAVDSVLSPCSQYVTGQANAPSAECCSAVRSVNQAASTT' A
#
# COMPACT_ATOMS: atom_id res chain seq x y z
N MET A 1 -42.95 2.21 13.33
CA MET A 1 -41.61 2.81 13.21
C MET A 1 -40.56 2.22 14.16
N GLU A 2 -40.90 1.31 15.09
CA GLU A 2 -39.90 0.70 15.99
C GLU A 2 -39.05 -0.39 15.31
N ILE A 3 -39.62 -1.12 14.34
CA ILE A 3 -38.93 -2.18 13.58
C ILE A 3 -37.77 -1.61 12.74
N THR A 4 -37.98 -0.44 12.12
CA THR A 4 -36.96 0.27 11.34
C THR A 4 -35.77 0.70 12.21
N LYS A 5 -36.02 1.10 13.46
CA LYS A 5 -34.99 1.54 14.41
C LYS A 5 -34.07 0.38 14.83
N ARG A 6 -34.65 -0.81 15.03
CA ARG A 6 -33.91 -2.04 15.34
C ARG A 6 -33.10 -2.53 14.13
N GLY A 7 -33.68 -2.47 12.93
CA GLY A 7 -32.99 -2.84 11.69
C GLY A 7 -31.78 -1.93 11.41
N VAL A 8 -31.94 -0.62 11.55
CA VAL A 8 -30.84 0.36 11.39
C VAL A 8 -29.77 0.14 12.45
N ALA A 9 -30.15 -0.12 13.71
CA ALA A 9 -29.18 -0.42 14.77
C ALA A 9 -28.36 -1.68 14.45
N CYS A 10 -28.98 -2.76 13.98
CA CYS A 10 -28.25 -3.97 13.59
C CYS A 10 -27.30 -3.72 12.42
N VAL A 11 -27.73 -2.99 11.38
CA VAL A 11 -26.88 -2.66 10.23
C VAL A 11 -25.67 -1.83 10.65
N LEU A 12 -25.87 -0.82 11.51
CA LEU A 12 -24.77 0.00 12.04
C LEU A 12 -23.80 -0.83 12.88
N LEU A 13 -24.30 -1.78 13.67
CA LEU A 13 -23.48 -2.68 14.48
C LEU A 13 -22.63 -3.60 13.60
N LEU A 14 -23.22 -4.17 12.54
CA LEU A 14 -22.51 -5.01 11.57
C LEU A 14 -21.43 -4.23 10.81
N VAL A 15 -21.71 -2.99 10.40
CA VAL A 15 -20.73 -2.12 9.74
C VAL A 15 -19.59 -1.76 10.70
N ALA A 16 -19.89 -1.40 11.95
CA ALA A 16 -18.88 -1.08 12.95
C ALA A 16 -17.96 -2.27 13.24
N VAL A 17 -18.54 -3.48 13.37
CA VAL A 17 -17.78 -4.72 13.55
C VAL A 17 -16.93 -5.04 12.32
N ALA A 18 -17.46 -4.88 11.11
CA ALA A 18 -16.70 -5.06 9.87
C ALA A 18 -15.51 -4.09 9.79
N CYS A 19 -15.70 -2.82 10.14
CA CYS A 19 -14.63 -1.82 10.19
C CYS A 19 -13.56 -2.14 11.25
N ALA A 20 -13.92 -2.80 12.36
CA ALA A 20 -12.96 -3.22 13.38
C ALA A 20 -12.08 -4.42 12.94
N PHE A 21 -12.57 -5.24 12.00
CA PHE A 21 -11.80 -6.34 11.39
C PHE A 21 -10.94 -5.90 10.21
N ILE A 22 -11.19 -4.70 9.67
CA ILE A 22 -10.20 -3.99 8.88
C ILE A 22 -9.16 -3.50 9.91
N GLY A 23 -8.28 -4.41 10.34
CA GLY A 23 -7.03 -4.02 10.96
C GLY A 23 -6.36 -2.98 10.06
N PRO A 24 -5.41 -2.17 10.55
CA PRO A 24 -4.70 -1.29 9.67
C PRO A 24 -4.02 -2.19 8.64
N SER A 25 -4.61 -2.30 7.46
CA SER A 25 -3.89 -2.28 6.21
C SER A 25 -3.23 -0.90 6.17
N LEU A 26 -2.29 -0.70 7.11
CA LEU A 26 -0.94 -0.27 6.82
C LEU A 26 -0.76 -0.66 5.37
N VAL A 27 -0.58 0.33 4.51
CA VAL A 27 -0.14 0.12 3.14
C VAL A 27 1.16 -0.65 3.28
N ARG A 28 1.04 -1.96 3.44
CA ARG A 28 2.14 -2.90 3.53
C ARG A 28 2.59 -2.87 2.11
N MET A 29 3.61 -2.06 1.89
CA MET A 29 4.19 -1.81 0.59
C MET A 29 4.28 -3.15 -0.11
N SER A 30 3.43 -3.35 -1.12
CA SER A 30 3.34 -4.66 -1.74
C SER A 30 4.58 -4.84 -2.60
N CYS A 31 5.07 -6.07 -2.74
CA CYS A 31 6.21 -6.34 -3.62
C CYS A 31 5.93 -5.85 -5.04
N SER A 32 4.68 -5.96 -5.50
CA SER A 32 4.23 -5.44 -6.79
C SER A 32 4.30 -3.91 -6.89
N ALA A 33 4.00 -3.18 -5.82
CA ALA A 33 4.12 -1.73 -5.80
C ALA A 33 5.58 -1.28 -5.82
N VAL A 34 6.46 -1.99 -5.08
CA VAL A 34 7.91 -1.74 -5.12
C VAL A 34 8.47 -2.02 -6.51
N ASP A 35 8.11 -3.15 -7.11
CA ASP A 35 8.57 -3.55 -8.44
C ASP A 35 8.16 -2.52 -9.51
N SER A 36 6.90 -2.06 -9.45
CA SER A 36 6.40 -1.02 -10.35
C SER A 36 7.18 0.29 -10.23
N VAL A 37 7.53 0.69 -9.00
CA VAL A 37 8.31 1.91 -8.74
C VAL A 37 9.77 1.74 -9.17
N LEU A 38 10.36 0.54 -9.04
CA LEU A 38 11.76 0.25 -9.40
C LEU A 38 11.97 -0.16 -10.86
N SER A 39 10.91 -0.28 -11.67
CA SER A 39 11.00 -0.53 -13.12
C SER A 39 12.14 0.21 -13.87
N PRO A 40 12.40 1.53 -13.64
CA PRO A 40 13.51 2.24 -14.30
C PRO A 40 14.92 1.74 -13.91
N CYS A 41 15.06 0.96 -12.84
CA CYS A 41 16.35 0.38 -12.42
C CYS A 41 16.73 -0.89 -13.20
N SER A 42 15.81 -1.46 -13.97
CA SER A 42 15.98 -2.74 -14.68
C SER A 42 17.27 -2.80 -15.50
N GLN A 43 17.57 -1.76 -16.28
CA GLN A 43 18.77 -1.68 -17.12
C GLN A 43 20.07 -1.74 -16.29
N TYR A 44 20.09 -1.09 -15.12
CA TYR A 44 21.25 -1.10 -14.24
C TYR A 44 21.40 -2.46 -13.55
N VAL A 45 20.33 -3.02 -12.98
CA VAL A 45 20.39 -4.29 -12.24
C VAL A 45 20.65 -5.50 -13.14
N THR A 46 20.27 -5.41 -14.42
CA THR A 46 20.56 -6.44 -15.43
C THR A 46 21.93 -6.27 -16.10
N GLY A 47 22.71 -5.26 -15.72
CA GLY A 47 24.04 -5.00 -16.28
C GLY A 47 24.04 -4.41 -17.69
N GLN A 48 22.90 -3.93 -18.18
CA GLN A 48 22.77 -3.25 -19.47
C GLN A 48 23.22 -1.77 -19.40
N ALA A 49 23.32 -1.20 -18.20
CA ALA A 49 23.83 0.14 -17.95
C ALA A 49 24.92 0.16 -16.87
N ASN A 50 25.95 0.99 -17.07
CA ASN A 50 27.08 1.13 -16.15
C ASN A 50 26.78 2.00 -14.92
N ALA A 51 25.66 2.73 -14.93
CA ALA A 51 25.22 3.60 -13.85
C ALA A 51 23.69 3.63 -13.78
N PRO A 52 23.09 3.86 -12.59
CA PRO A 52 21.65 4.04 -12.46
C PRO A 52 21.20 5.36 -13.10
N SER A 53 20.01 5.36 -13.71
CA SER A 53 19.38 6.60 -14.17
C SER A 53 18.96 7.47 -12.99
N ALA A 54 18.81 8.79 -13.23
CA ALA A 54 18.30 9.71 -12.21
C ALA A 54 16.89 9.30 -11.71
N GLU A 55 16.08 8.70 -12.59
CA GLU A 55 14.76 8.18 -12.27
C GLU A 55 14.84 6.96 -11.33
N CYS A 56 15.75 6.02 -11.61
CA CYS A 56 16.01 4.89 -10.71
C CYS A 56 16.42 5.37 -9.30
N CYS A 57 17.34 6.33 -9.22
CA CYS A 57 17.75 6.91 -7.93
C CYS A 57 16.59 7.60 -7.19
N SER A 58 15.70 8.29 -7.91
CA SER A 58 14.54 8.96 -7.33
C SER A 58 13.50 7.96 -6.83
N ALA A 59 13.26 6.89 -7.60
CA ALA A 59 12.40 5.78 -7.23
C ALA A 59 12.87 5.08 -5.95
N VAL A 60 14.14 4.70 -5.87
CA VAL A 60 14.73 4.06 -4.68
C VAL A 60 14.60 4.96 -3.44
N ARG A 61 14.83 6.27 -3.60
CA ARG A 61 14.67 7.23 -2.50
C ARG A 61 13.22 7.36 -2.03
N SER A 62 12.26 7.25 -2.94
CA SER A 62 10.83 7.23 -2.61
C SER A 62 10.48 5.97 -1.80
N VAL A 63 10.97 4.80 -2.23
CA VAL A 63 10.76 3.54 -1.50
C VAL A 63 11.35 3.59 -0.09
N ASN A 64 12.57 4.10 0.04
CA ASN A 64 13.23 4.24 1.34
C ASN A 64 12.46 5.17 2.30
N GLN A 65 11.79 6.21 1.79
CA GLN A 65 10.97 7.11 2.61
C GLN A 65 9.64 6.47 3.02
N ALA A 66 9.06 5.63 2.14
CA ALA A 66 7.82 4.92 2.43
C ALA A 66 8.01 3.77 3.43
N ALA A 67 9.16 3.09 3.36
CA ALA A 67 9.52 2.00 4.27
C ALA A 67 9.99 2.54 5.64
N SER A 68 9.04 2.96 6.47
CA SER A 68 9.29 3.61 7.77
C SER A 68 9.35 2.65 8.97
N THR A 69 9.24 1.34 8.74
CA THR A 69 9.22 0.28 9.77
C THR A 69 10.17 -0.85 9.38
N THR A 70 10.86 -1.45 10.35
CA THR A 70 11.83 -2.54 10.15
C THR A 70 11.30 -3.87 10.67
#